data_AF-A0A7W3THE2-F1
#
_entry.id   AF-A0A7W3THE2-F1
#
_cell.length_a   1.000
_cell.length_b   1.000
_cell.length_c   1.000
_cell.angle_alpha   90.00
_cell.angle_beta   90.00
_cell.angle_gamma   90.00
#
_symmetry.space_group_name_H-M   'P 1'
#
loop_
_entity.id
_entity.type
_entity.pdbx_description
1 polymer ?
#
loop_
_entity_poly.entity_id
_entity_poly.type
_entity_poly.pdbx_seq_one_letter_code
_entity_poly.pdbx_strand_id
1 'polypeptide(L)'
;MSDGTDDVVDVLTEQIERRFDMSMDELRAAVAAAPEAHGEATELVRWHALLTEAQTAVDTAEDDLLRAMETQTDRIDDPTMDIARRANNAVFARDGRAMVVRWLLDPEAPGKRGPTA
;
A
#
# COMPACT_ATOMS: atom_id res chain seq x y z
N MET A 1 -22.09 -6.40 -0.56
CA MET A 1 -21.38 -7.44 -1.32
C MET A 1 -19.93 -7.30 -0.91
N SER A 2 -19.37 -8.27 -0.19
CA SER A 2 -17.91 -8.30 -0.01
C SER A 2 -17.34 -8.70 -1.37
N ASP A 3 -16.80 -7.72 -2.08
CA ASP A 3 -16.18 -7.94 -3.36
C ASP A 3 -14.96 -8.84 -3.15
N GLY A 4 -14.80 -9.86 -3.99
CA GLY A 4 -13.86 -10.97 -3.80
C GLY A 4 -12.39 -10.61 -4.05
N THR A 5 -12.02 -9.36 -3.79
CA THR A 5 -10.67 -8.83 -3.84
C THR A 5 -10.46 -8.14 -2.51
N ASP A 6 -9.91 -8.85 -1.52
CA ASP A 6 -9.39 -8.15 -0.35
C ASP A 6 -8.44 -7.06 -0.83
N ASP A 7 -8.59 -5.84 -0.32
CA ASP A 7 -7.72 -4.72 -0.67
C ASP A 7 -6.26 -5.18 -0.45
N VAL A 8 -5.37 -4.81 -1.37
CA VAL A 8 -3.93 -5.11 -1.26
C VAL A 8 -3.41 -4.69 0.12
N VAL A 9 -3.96 -3.61 0.69
CA VAL A 9 -3.65 -3.16 2.05
C VAL A 9 -4.11 -4.17 3.09
N ASP A 10 -5.33 -4.70 3.01
CA ASP A 10 -5.87 -5.66 3.97
C ASP A 10 -5.09 -6.97 3.96
N VAL A 11 -4.85 -7.53 2.77
CA VAL A 11 -4.07 -8.75 2.57
C VAL A 11 -2.66 -8.63 3.15
N LEU A 12 -2.03 -7.46 2.99
CA LEU A 12 -0.70 -7.22 3.54
C LEU A 12 -0.74 -6.92 5.04
N THR A 13 -1.77 -6.24 5.54
CA THR A 13 -1.99 -6.02 6.98
C THR A 13 -2.09 -7.36 7.69
N GLU A 14 -2.94 -8.28 7.22
CA GLU A 14 -3.09 -9.60 7.81
C GLU A 14 -1.79 -10.42 7.79
N GLN A 15 -0.97 -10.26 6.75
CA GLN A 15 0.35 -10.93 6.68
C GLN A 15 1.33 -10.37 7.71
N ILE A 16 1.32 -9.06 7.93
CA ILE A 16 2.13 -8.40 8.95
C ILE A 16 1.71 -8.89 10.33
N GLU A 17 0.41 -8.87 10.60
CA GLU A 17 -0.12 -9.26 11.90
C GLU A 17 0.21 -10.72 12.21
N ARG A 18 0.04 -11.62 11.24
CA ARG A 18 0.45 -13.03 11.38
C ARG A 18 1.95 -13.21 11.59
N ARG A 19 2.80 -12.34 11.01
CA ARG A 19 4.27 -12.42 11.13
C ARG A 19 4.78 -12.00 12.52
N PHE A 20 4.07 -11.11 13.19
CA PHE A 20 4.44 -10.56 14.50
C PHE A 20 3.57 -11.07 15.65
N ASP A 21 2.48 -11.79 15.36
CA ASP A 21 1.48 -12.22 16.34
C ASP A 21 0.92 -11.04 17.16
N MET A 22 0.72 -9.91 16.46
CA MET A 22 0.23 -8.64 17.01
C MET A 22 -0.67 -7.98 15.97
N SER A 23 -1.74 -7.34 16.41
CA SER A 23 -2.47 -6.42 15.53
C SER A 23 -1.56 -5.28 15.06
N MET A 24 -1.93 -4.63 13.95
CA MET A 24 -1.14 -3.54 13.39
C MET A 24 -0.99 -2.36 14.38
N ASP A 25 -2.02 -2.11 15.21
CA ASP A 25 -1.99 -1.07 16.23
C ASP A 25 -1.07 -1.42 17.40
N GLU A 26 -1.07 -2.69 17.85
CA GLU A 26 -0.13 -3.17 18.86
C GLU A 26 1.31 -3.10 18.36
N LEU A 27 1.54 -3.50 17.11
CA LEU A 27 2.86 -3.44 16.48
C LEU A 27 3.36 -2.00 16.37
N ARG A 28 2.50 -1.06 15.96
CA ARG A 28 2.81 0.38 15.92
C ARG A 28 3.18 0.91 17.31
N ALA A 29 2.43 0.52 18.35
CA ALA A 29 2.72 0.93 19.72
C ALA A 29 4.06 0.36 20.22
N ALA A 30 4.34 -0.91 19.93
CA ALA A 30 5.59 -1.57 20.31
C ALA A 30 6.81 -0.91 19.63
N VAL A 31 6.72 -0.65 18.32
CA VAL A 31 7.75 0.08 17.56
C VAL A 31 7.95 1.49 18.10
N ALA A 32 6.88 2.22 18.40
CA ALA A 32 6.98 3.57 18.96
C ALA A 32 7.65 3.60 20.34
N ALA A 33 7.45 2.56 21.16
CA ALA A 33 8.05 2.45 22.48
C ALA A 33 9.55 2.12 22.41
N ALA A 34 9.99 1.32 21.43
CA ALA A 34 11.39 0.90 21.30
C ALA A 34 11.82 0.72 19.82
N PRO A 35 12.01 1.81 19.04
CA PRO A 35 12.27 1.73 17.60
C PRO A 35 13.54 0.94 17.24
N GLU A 36 14.58 1.04 18.07
CA GLU A 36 15.88 0.40 17.86
C GLU A 36 15.91 -1.08 18.26
N ALA A 37 14.90 -1.57 18.99
CA ALA A 37 14.85 -2.97 19.42
C ALA A 37 14.48 -3.92 18.29
N HIS A 38 13.77 -3.42 17.26
CA HIS A 38 13.22 -4.23 16.17
C HIS A 38 13.29 -3.50 14.82
N GLY A 39 14.49 -3.38 14.24
CA GLY A 39 14.69 -2.67 12.97
C GLY A 39 13.78 -3.15 11.82
N GLU A 40 13.58 -4.47 11.69
CA GLU A 40 12.67 -5.05 10.69
C GLU A 40 11.22 -4.60 10.92
N ALA A 41 10.72 -4.67 12.16
CA ALA A 41 9.37 -4.23 12.50
C ALA A 41 9.18 -2.72 12.27
N THR A 42 10.18 -1.92 12.63
CA THR A 42 10.16 -0.46 12.42
C THR A 42 10.06 -0.11 10.94
N GLU A 43 10.85 -0.77 10.09
CA GLU A 43 10.79 -0.56 8.64
C GLU A 43 9.45 -1.02 8.07
N LEU A 44 8.92 -2.15 8.52
CA LEU A 44 7.65 -2.69 8.05
C LEU A 44 6.47 -1.80 8.44
N VAL A 45 6.40 -1.32 9.68
CA VAL A 45 5.40 -0.36 10.14
C VAL A 45 5.43 0.92 9.29
N ARG A 46 6.62 1.44 8.99
CA ARG A 46 6.78 2.63 8.15
C ARG A 46 6.24 2.40 6.73
N TRP A 47 6.59 1.28 6.10
CA TRP A 47 6.15 0.99 4.74
C TRP A 47 4.66 0.64 4.65
N HIS A 48 4.11 0.02 5.69
CA HIS A 48 2.66 -0.17 5.83
C HIS A 48 1.93 1.17 5.88
N ALA A 49 2.39 2.13 6.69
CA ALA A 49 1.79 3.47 6.73
C ALA A 49 1.82 4.17 5.35
N LEU A 50 2.95 4.11 4.65
CA LEU A 50 3.08 4.66 3.29
C LEU A 50 2.14 3.97 2.29
N LEU A 51 1.92 2.66 2.44
CA LEU A 51 0.99 1.90 1.62
C LEU A 51 -0.46 2.34 1.88
N THR A 52 -0.87 2.48 3.14
CA THR A 52 -2.21 2.98 3.50
C THR A 52 -2.44 4.39 2.96
N GLU A 53 -1.46 5.29 3.09
CA GLU A 53 -1.53 6.64 2.50
C GLU A 53 -1.71 6.60 0.98
N ALA A 54 -1.01 5.70 0.30
CA ALA A 54 -1.16 5.54 -1.15
C ALA A 54 -2.50 4.95 -1.55
N GLN A 55 -3.09 4.05 -0.75
CA GLN A 55 -4.43 3.54 -0.99
C GLN A 55 -5.47 4.65 -0.87
N THR A 56 -5.42 5.48 0.17
CA THR A 56 -6.30 6.67 0.28
C THR A 56 -6.16 7.61 -0.92
N ALA A 57 -4.95 7.78 -1.44
CA ALA A 57 -4.71 8.59 -2.64
C ALA A 57 -5.29 7.96 -3.92
N VAL A 58 -5.31 6.63 -4.02
CA VAL A 58 -6.00 5.89 -5.09
C VAL A 58 -7.50 6.13 -4.98
N ASP A 59 -8.09 5.86 -3.82
CA ASP A 59 -9.54 6.00 -3.60
C ASP A 59 -10.02 7.41 -3.96
N THR A 60 -9.28 8.44 -3.50
CA THR A 60 -9.58 9.83 -3.82
C THR A 60 -9.49 10.13 -5.32
N ALA A 61 -8.46 9.61 -6.00
CA ALA A 61 -8.26 9.85 -7.43
C ALA A 61 -9.28 9.10 -8.29
N GLU A 62 -9.72 7.92 -7.86
CA GLU A 62 -10.79 7.15 -8.51
C GLU A 62 -12.15 7.83 -8.35
N ASP A 63 -12.48 8.32 -7.15
CA ASP A 63 -13.69 9.12 -6.91
C ASP A 63 -13.72 10.39 -7.77
N ASP A 64 -12.59 11.09 -7.87
CA ASP A 64 -12.45 12.27 -8.74
C ASP A 64 -12.63 11.93 -10.22
N LEU A 65 -12.09 10.79 -10.66
CA LEU A 65 -12.23 10.32 -12.03
C LEU A 65 -13.68 9.94 -12.34
N LEU A 66 -14.34 9.20 -11.44
CA LEU A 66 -15.75 8.82 -11.58
C LEU A 66 -16.63 10.07 -11.70
N ARG A 67 -16.45 11.04 -10.80
CA ARG A 67 -17.19 12.30 -10.83
C ARG A 67 -16.97 13.09 -12.13
N ALA A 68 -15.73 13.12 -12.64
CA ALA A 68 -15.44 13.77 -13.91
C ALA A 68 -16.15 13.04 -15.08
N MET A 69 -16.11 11.72 -15.09
CA MET A 69 -16.76 10.89 -16.12
C MET A 69 -18.29 11.01 -16.11
N GLU A 70 -18.92 11.16 -14.95
CA GLU A 70 -20.37 11.39 -14.84
C GLU A 70 -20.84 12.68 -15.54
N THR A 71 -19.96 13.66 -15.71
CA THR A 71 -20.28 14.93 -16.39
C THR A 71 -20.03 14.89 -17.90
N GLN A 72 -19.49 13.79 -18.43
CA GLN A 72 -19.08 13.66 -19.83
C GLN A 72 -20.15 12.92 -20.64
N THR A 73 -20.61 13.51 -21.74
CA THR A 73 -21.66 12.91 -22.58
C THR A 73 -21.12 12.21 -23.83
N ASP A 74 -19.97 12.65 -24.38
CA ASP A 74 -19.48 12.17 -25.70
C ASP A 74 -17.99 11.79 -25.72
N ARG A 75 -17.09 12.75 -25.47
CA ARG A 75 -15.63 12.56 -25.58
C ARG A 75 -14.94 13.02 -24.30
N ILE A 76 -14.07 12.16 -23.77
CA ILE A 76 -13.18 12.52 -22.67
C ILE A 76 -12.31 13.71 -23.08
N ASP A 77 -12.47 14.81 -22.38
CA ASP A 77 -11.71 16.04 -22.56
C ASP A 77 -10.33 15.97 -21.89
N ASP A 78 -9.44 16.90 -22.27
CA ASP A 78 -8.08 16.95 -21.74
C ASP A 78 -8.03 17.06 -20.19
N PRO A 79 -8.90 17.86 -19.52
CA PRO A 79 -8.99 17.86 -18.06
C PRO A 79 -9.30 16.49 -17.44
N THR A 80 -10.21 15.72 -18.03
CA THR A 80 -10.53 14.37 -17.52
C THR A 80 -9.40 13.39 -17.79
N MET A 81 -8.69 13.54 -18.93
CA MET A 81 -7.46 12.78 -19.18
C MET A 81 -6.38 13.08 -18.13
N ASP A 82 -6.27 14.32 -17.65
CA ASP A 82 -5.35 14.69 -16.56
C ASP A 82 -5.73 14.05 -15.23
N ILE A 83 -7.02 13.94 -14.92
CA ILE A 83 -7.51 13.21 -13.74
C ILE A 83 -7.19 11.73 -13.87
N ALA A 84 -7.46 11.11 -15.03
CA ALA A 84 -7.14 9.71 -15.28
C ALA A 84 -5.64 9.41 -15.11
N ARG A 85 -4.78 10.31 -15.58
CA ARG A 85 -3.33 10.21 -15.38
C ARG A 85 -2.93 10.28 -13.90
N ARG A 86 -3.61 11.12 -13.10
CA ARG A 86 -3.38 11.18 -11.64
C ARG A 86 -3.79 9.88 -10.96
N ALA A 87 -4.94 9.31 -11.31
CA ALA A 87 -5.37 8.01 -10.79
C ALA A 87 -4.35 6.92 -11.12
N ASN A 88 -3.89 6.85 -12.37
CA ASN A 88 -2.86 5.88 -12.77
C ASN A 88 -1.54 6.05 -11.99
N ASN A 89 -1.12 7.29 -11.74
CA ASN A 89 0.08 7.55 -10.93
C ASN A 89 -0.11 7.14 -9.46
N ALA A 90 -1.31 7.32 -8.90
CA ALA A 90 -1.63 6.88 -7.55
C ALA A 90 -1.58 5.35 -7.42
N VAL A 91 -2.13 4.62 -8.41
CA VAL A 91 -2.06 3.16 -8.47
C VAL A 91 -0.61 2.69 -8.56
N PHE A 92 0.18 3.28 -9.47
CA PHE A 92 1.61 2.95 -9.59
C PHE A 92 2.37 3.17 -8.26
N ALA A 93 2.04 4.25 -7.57
CA ALA A 93 2.58 4.54 -6.25
C ALA A 93 2.20 3.46 -5.22
N ARG A 94 0.92 3.07 -5.14
CA ARG A 94 0.41 2.03 -4.23
C ARG A 94 1.07 0.68 -4.49
N ASP A 95 1.16 0.27 -5.75
CA ASP A 95 1.78 -0.99 -6.15
C ASP A 95 3.27 -1.05 -5.80
N GLY A 96 4.00 0.05 -6.01
CA GLY A 96 5.40 0.15 -5.61
C GLY A 96 5.59 -0.05 -4.09
N ARG A 97 4.71 0.53 -3.26
CA ARG A 97 4.75 0.37 -1.80
C ARG A 97 4.36 -1.05 -1.38
N ALA A 98 3.33 -1.62 -1.99
CA ALA A 98 2.93 -3.00 -1.76
C ALA A 98 4.04 -3.99 -2.10
N MET A 99 4.80 -3.74 -3.18
CA MET A 99 5.96 -4.55 -3.54
C MET A 99 7.06 -4.50 -2.47
N VAL A 100 7.33 -3.34 -1.89
CA VAL A 100 8.31 -3.21 -0.81
C VAL A 100 7.83 -3.94 0.45
N VAL A 101 6.56 -3.81 0.83
CA VAL A 101 5.99 -4.54 1.99
C VAL A 101 6.08 -6.06 1.78
N ARG A 102 5.76 -6.56 0.58
CA ARG A 102 5.93 -7.98 0.23
C ARG A 102 7.38 -8.43 0.34
N TRP A 103 8.32 -7.62 -0.18
CA TRP A 103 9.74 -7.91 -0.07
C TRP A 103 10.19 -7.94 1.40
N LEU A 104 9.69 -7.03 2.25
CA LEU A 104 9.99 -7.01 3.68
C LEU A 104 9.43 -8.22 4.43
N LEU A 105 8.26 -8.72 4.06
CA LEU A 105 7.63 -9.89 4.66
C LEU A 105 8.29 -11.22 4.25
N ASP A 106 8.88 -11.29 3.06
CA ASP A 106 9.52 -12.50 2.55
C ASP A 106 10.96 -12.63 3.09
N PRO A 107 11.27 -13.64 3.93
CA PRO A 107 12.64 -13.88 4.42
C PRO A 107 13.58 -14.40 3.33
N GLU A 108 13.03 -14.92 2.23
CA GLU A 108 13.76 -15.48 1.09
C GLU A 108 13.96 -14.46 -0.02
N ALA A 109 13.46 -13.23 0.15
CA ALA A 109 13.41 -12.24 -0.91
C ALA A 109 14.81 -11.98 -1.51
N PRO A 110 14.93 -11.84 -2.84
CA PRO A 110 16.20 -11.54 -3.49
C PRO A 110 16.86 -10.31 -2.87
N GLY A 111 18.16 -10.41 -2.58
CA GLY A 111 18.94 -9.34 -1.97
C GLY A 111 18.94 -9.31 -0.43
N LYS A 112 18.08 -10.07 0.26
CA LYS A 112 18.15 -10.24 1.73
C LYS A 112 19.17 -11.28 2.17
N ARG A 113 19.32 -12.33 1.37
CA ARG A 113 20.38 -13.33 1.57
C ARG A 113 21.60 -12.90 0.77
N GLY A 114 22.75 -12.82 1.45
CA GLY A 114 24.03 -12.66 0.77
C GLY A 114 24.25 -13.79 -0.25
N PRO A 115 25.21 -13.67 -1.17
CA PRO A 115 25.53 -14.75 -2.10
C PRO A 115 25.78 -16.01 -1.29
N THR A 116 24.92 -17.02 -1.46
CA THR A 116 25.11 -18.34 -0.86
C THR A 116 26.47 -18.86 -1.29
N ALA A 117 27.37 -19.03 -0.32
CA ALA A 117 28.69 -19.61 -0.51
C ALA A 117 28.61 -21.11 -0.81
#